data_AF-Q381I3-F1
#
_entry.id   AF-Q381I3-F1
#
_cell.length_a   1.000
_cell.length_b   1.000
_cell.length_c   1.000
_cell.angle_alpha   90.00
_cell.angle_beta   90.00
_cell.angle_gamma   90.00
#
_symmetry.space_group_name_H-M   'P 1'
#
loop_
_entity.id
_entity.type
_entity.pdbx_description
1 polymer ?
#
loop_
_entity_poly.entity_id
_entity_poly.type
_entity_poly.pdbx_seq_one_letter_code
_entity_poly.pdbx_strand_id
1 'polypeptide(L)'
;MPPQQPVGIMDNEEEFPVEEPPPMDPLIKLLHLRHTYTSQYVDEAVREEVKAAMLKIAHEHNMAPYLRFASEMFCWTVDEEQLRAMDAINATKLEELDARIKDAQENLGDVEVRDGLLARCHHFARIGDMEECLKFNNECSGKTLAAGSKLDLCFQRILLGLAFSDNEVAANGICSAHRLMKEGDWERRNRLKVYEGLFYVYIRDFKKGSELLLDSISTFAASELMDFNEFILVTVVASLPVLSRSQLKKCILDSPEVHSANIKNVFHLVTAIYECRYKEVFPTLDAVCQQLRGIVYLSQHVNYFFREVRVLVFKQFLDSYSSVTLKSMSNAFGIPSPVLDSMLGTLISNERIACKMDRVSDSITTYRGDTTNLDYHRIVKNGDLLLNRIQKLSRLAEV
;
A
#
# COMPACT_ATOMS: atom_id res chain seq x y z
N MET A 1 -46.83 -19.66 50.43
CA MET A 1 -47.20 -20.61 49.36
C MET A 1 -47.18 -19.85 48.04
N PRO A 2 -46.24 -20.13 47.12
CA PRO A 2 -46.18 -19.48 45.79
C PRO A 2 -47.12 -20.23 44.81
N PRO A 3 -47.37 -19.71 43.59
CA PRO A 3 -46.44 -20.01 42.49
C PRO A 3 -46.11 -18.82 41.57
N GLN A 4 -44.92 -18.95 40.98
CA GLN A 4 -44.19 -18.00 40.15
C GLN A 4 -44.75 -17.88 38.72
N GLN A 5 -44.61 -16.69 38.12
CA GLN A 5 -44.78 -16.45 36.68
C GLN A 5 -43.55 -16.93 35.88
N PRO A 6 -43.72 -17.33 34.61
CA PRO A 6 -42.68 -18.00 33.83
C PRO A 6 -41.62 -17.03 33.29
N VAL A 7 -40.39 -17.54 33.27
CA VAL A 7 -39.15 -16.96 32.74
C VAL A 7 -39.23 -16.84 31.22
N GLY A 8 -39.08 -15.62 30.71
CA GLY A 8 -38.84 -15.30 29.30
C GLY A 8 -37.44 -14.72 29.15
N ILE A 9 -36.55 -15.59 28.71
CA ILE A 9 -35.17 -15.43 28.20
C ILE A 9 -34.68 -13.98 28.05
N MET A 10 -33.69 -13.63 28.88
CA MET A 10 -32.82 -12.47 28.70
C MET A 10 -31.74 -12.84 27.67
N ASP A 11 -31.82 -12.26 26.48
CA ASP A 11 -30.67 -12.16 25.58
C ASP A 11 -29.74 -11.08 26.14
N ASN A 12 -28.81 -11.50 27.00
CA ASN A 12 -27.61 -10.74 27.30
C ASN A 12 -26.64 -10.93 26.13
N GLU A 13 -26.80 -10.14 25.07
CA GLU A 13 -25.68 -9.85 24.17
C GLU A 13 -24.75 -8.89 24.93
N GLU A 14 -23.65 -9.43 25.46
CA GLU A 14 -22.53 -8.65 25.95
C GLU A 14 -21.97 -7.85 24.77
N GLU A 15 -22.39 -6.59 24.63
CA GLU A 15 -21.75 -5.60 23.78
C GLU A 15 -20.29 -5.43 24.26
N PHE A 16 -19.37 -6.14 23.61
CA PHE A 16 -17.94 -5.85 23.74
C PHE A 16 -17.72 -4.36 23.40
N PRO A 17 -17.06 -3.58 24.26
CA PRO A 17 -16.73 -2.20 23.95
C PRO A 17 -15.94 -2.18 22.64
N VAL A 18 -16.50 -1.51 21.62
CA VAL A 18 -15.79 -1.23 20.37
C VAL A 18 -14.62 -0.33 20.74
N GLU A 19 -13.43 -0.91 20.92
CA GLU A 19 -12.20 -0.15 21.12
C GLU A 19 -12.01 0.78 19.92
N GLU A 20 -11.96 2.09 20.19
CA GLU A 20 -11.67 3.09 19.17
C GLU A 20 -10.32 2.74 18.51
N PRO A 21 -10.22 2.76 17.17
CA PRO A 21 -8.97 2.44 16.50
C PRO A 21 -7.88 3.40 17.00
N PRO A 22 -6.71 2.89 17.42
CA PRO A 22 -5.65 3.73 17.95
C PRO A 22 -5.24 4.76 16.90
N PRO A 23 -4.90 6.00 17.32
CA PRO A 23 -4.68 7.09 16.39
C PRO A 23 -3.52 6.78 15.44
N MET A 24 -3.80 6.84 14.13
CA MET A 24 -2.78 6.76 13.08
C MET A 24 -1.59 7.67 13.38
N ASP A 25 -0.38 7.17 13.13
CA ASP A 25 0.85 7.91 13.40
C ASP A 25 0.85 9.25 12.64
N PRO A 26 1.25 10.36 13.29
CA PRO A 26 1.16 11.69 12.71
C PRO A 26 1.99 11.83 11.43
N LEU A 27 3.10 11.10 11.31
CA LEU A 27 3.92 11.05 10.10
C LEU A 27 3.17 10.49 8.89
N ILE A 28 2.35 9.47 9.09
CA ILE A 28 1.62 8.84 7.99
C ILE A 28 0.43 9.71 7.60
N LYS A 29 -0.26 10.31 8.58
CA LYS A 29 -1.26 11.35 8.28
C LYS A 29 -0.67 12.48 7.44
N LEU A 30 0.53 12.95 7.79
CA LEU A 30 1.24 13.96 7.00
C LEU A 30 1.63 13.46 5.60
N LEU A 31 1.97 12.19 5.44
CA LEU A 31 2.22 11.59 4.12
C LEU A 31 0.98 11.62 3.23
N HIS A 32 -0.19 11.21 3.77
CA HIS A 32 -1.45 11.26 3.03
C HIS A 32 -1.79 12.69 2.62
N LEU A 33 -1.69 13.64 3.55
CA LEU A 33 -1.92 15.06 3.27
C LEU A 33 -0.94 15.64 2.25
N ARG A 34 0.35 15.30 2.34
CA ARG A 34 1.39 15.69 1.39
C ARG A 34 1.03 15.23 -0.03
N HIS A 35 0.59 13.98 -0.14
CA HIS A 35 0.20 13.38 -1.42
C HIS A 35 -1.05 14.04 -2.00
N THR A 36 -2.07 14.29 -1.19
CA THR A 36 -3.26 15.03 -1.60
C THR A 36 -2.91 16.44 -2.10
N TYR A 37 -1.98 17.12 -1.43
CA TYR A 37 -1.51 18.44 -1.86
C TYR A 37 -0.76 18.41 -3.20
N THR A 38 0.04 17.37 -3.44
CA THR A 38 0.84 17.22 -4.67
C THR A 38 -0.02 16.80 -5.86
N SER A 39 -1.18 16.20 -5.62
CA SER A 39 -2.07 15.69 -6.67
C SER A 39 -2.68 16.83 -7.49
N GLN A 40 -2.43 16.79 -8.81
CA GLN A 40 -2.96 17.78 -9.76
C GLN A 40 -4.49 17.76 -9.90
N TYR A 41 -5.14 16.68 -9.46
CA TYR A 41 -6.58 16.45 -9.64
C TYR A 41 -7.44 16.98 -8.49
N VAL A 42 -6.82 17.53 -7.45
CA VAL A 42 -7.54 18.05 -6.27
C VAL A 42 -7.81 19.54 -6.47
N ASP A 43 -9.04 19.95 -6.19
CA ASP A 43 -9.49 21.35 -6.26
C ASP A 43 -8.64 22.25 -5.34
N GLU A 44 -8.46 23.51 -5.74
CA GLU A 44 -7.65 24.48 -5.00
C GLU A 44 -8.13 24.68 -3.55
N ALA A 45 -9.45 24.64 -3.32
CA ALA A 45 -10.04 24.75 -1.99
C ALA A 45 -9.58 23.62 -1.06
N VAL A 46 -9.58 22.38 -1.56
CA VAL A 46 -9.13 21.21 -0.78
C VAL A 46 -7.62 21.29 -0.52
N ARG A 47 -6.82 21.85 -1.44
CA ARG A 47 -5.38 22.06 -1.21
C ARG A 47 -5.11 23.02 -0.06
N GLU A 48 -5.88 24.09 0.07
CA GLU A 48 -5.75 25.04 1.19
C GLU A 48 -6.19 24.42 2.52
N GLU A 49 -7.28 23.64 2.52
CA GLU A 49 -7.70 22.87 3.71
C GLU A 49 -6.64 21.86 4.15
N VAL A 50 -6.05 21.13 3.19
CA VAL A 50 -4.98 20.17 3.42
C VAL A 50 -3.73 20.87 3.94
N LYS A 51 -3.36 22.02 3.37
CA LYS A 51 -2.23 22.83 3.85
C LYS A 51 -2.48 23.31 5.28
N ALA A 52 -3.68 23.78 5.60
CA ALA A 52 -4.04 24.17 6.96
C ALA A 52 -3.99 22.99 7.93
N ALA A 53 -4.44 21.80 7.52
CA ALA A 53 -4.34 20.57 8.31
C ALA A 53 -2.87 20.15 8.54
N MET A 54 -2.02 20.25 7.51
CA MET A 54 -0.58 19.98 7.62
C MET A 54 0.09 20.93 8.62
N LEU A 55 -0.21 22.23 8.54
CA LEU A 55 0.35 23.23 9.47
C LEU A 55 -0.14 22.98 10.90
N LYS A 56 -1.42 22.65 11.10
CA LYS A 56 -1.95 22.29 12.43
C LYS A 56 -1.22 21.09 13.02
N ILE A 57 -1.10 20.00 12.27
CA ILE A 57 -0.40 18.79 12.74
C ILE A 57 1.09 19.09 13.00
N ALA A 58 1.73 19.86 12.12
CA ALA A 58 3.13 20.23 12.30
C ALA A 58 3.35 21.08 13.57
N HIS A 59 2.43 22.01 13.87
CA HIS A 59 2.48 22.82 15.08
C HIS A 59 2.13 22.01 16.34
N GLU A 60 1.15 21.12 16.30
CA GLU A 60 0.78 20.24 17.43
C GLU A 60 1.92 19.29 17.81
N HIS A 61 2.69 18.83 16.81
CA HIS A 61 3.77 17.86 17.03
C HIS A 61 5.17 18.46 17.06
N ASN A 62 5.33 19.78 16.90
CA ASN A 62 6.61 20.48 16.83
C ASN A 62 7.59 19.89 15.80
N MET A 63 7.10 19.58 14.60
CA MET A 63 7.91 18.96 13.54
C MET A 63 8.73 19.98 12.73
N ALA A 64 9.78 20.55 13.31
CA ALA A 64 10.58 21.58 12.63
C ALA A 64 11.34 21.05 11.38
N PRO A 65 12.03 19.89 11.41
CA PRO A 65 12.72 19.35 10.24
C PRO A 65 11.77 18.93 9.13
N TYR A 66 10.61 18.35 9.46
CA TYR A 66 9.60 18.03 8.45
C TYR A 66 9.05 19.29 7.78
N LEU A 67 8.87 20.39 8.52
CA LEU A 67 8.47 21.67 7.93
C LEU A 67 9.56 22.24 7.01
N ARG A 68 10.85 22.10 7.36
CA ARG A 68 11.94 22.50 6.45
C ARG A 68 11.92 21.67 5.16
N PHE A 69 11.78 20.35 5.30
CA PHE A 69 11.67 19.45 4.16
C PHE A 69 10.45 19.76 3.28
N ALA A 70 9.28 20.01 3.89
CA ALA A 70 8.09 20.41 3.17
C ALA A 70 8.22 21.81 2.53
N SER A 71 8.91 22.74 3.21
CA SER A 71 9.21 24.08 2.70
C SER A 71 10.11 24.02 1.47
N GLU A 72 11.11 23.15 1.47
CA GLU A 72 11.98 22.89 0.32
C GLU A 72 11.23 22.23 -0.83
N MET A 73 10.34 21.27 -0.54
CA MET A 73 9.56 20.58 -1.56
C MET A 73 8.48 21.44 -2.21
N PHE A 74 7.78 22.26 -1.43
CA PHE A 74 6.61 23.03 -1.89
C PHE A 74 6.90 24.52 -2.10
N CYS A 75 8.13 24.97 -1.84
CA CYS A 75 8.52 26.39 -1.87
C CYS A 75 7.58 27.27 -1.03
N TRP A 76 7.15 26.80 0.14
CA TRP A 76 6.33 27.61 1.04
C TRP A 76 7.18 28.62 1.80
N THR A 77 6.65 29.82 2.02
CA THR A 77 7.23 30.79 2.95
C THR A 77 6.81 30.40 4.37
N VAL A 78 7.69 29.71 5.10
CA VAL A 78 7.45 29.37 6.51
C VAL A 78 7.94 30.51 7.39
N ASP A 79 7.16 30.87 8.41
CA ASP A 79 7.54 31.88 9.40
C ASP A 79 8.75 31.38 10.21
N GLU A 80 9.91 32.03 10.04
CA GLU A 80 11.15 31.68 10.75
C GLU A 80 10.99 31.74 12.28
N GLU A 81 10.12 32.61 12.80
CA GLU A 81 9.87 32.74 14.24
C GLU A 81 9.23 31.47 14.82
N GLN A 82 8.31 30.85 14.09
CA GLN A 82 7.66 29.61 14.51
C GLN A 82 8.65 28.44 14.44
N LEU A 83 9.47 28.37 13.40
CA LEU A 83 10.53 27.36 13.29
C LEU A 83 11.52 27.45 14.46
N ARG A 84 11.97 28.66 14.82
CA ARG A 84 12.89 28.86 15.96
C ARG A 84 12.25 28.49 17.29
N ALA A 85 10.97 28.80 17.49
CA ALA A 85 10.24 28.39 18.69
C ALA A 85 10.11 26.85 18.78
N MET A 86 9.82 26.19 17.66
CA MET A 86 9.75 24.72 17.59
C MET A 86 11.12 24.08 17.81
N ASP A 87 12.18 24.64 17.22
CA ASP A 87 13.56 24.18 17.42
C ASP A 87 13.99 24.31 18.89
N ALA A 88 13.60 25.40 19.57
CA ALA A 88 13.88 25.58 20.99
C ALA A 88 13.17 24.52 21.85
N ILE A 89 11.90 24.22 21.56
CA ILE A 89 11.15 23.17 22.28
C ILE A 89 11.73 21.77 22.01
N ASN A 90 12.23 21.52 20.80
CA ASN A 90 12.87 20.25 20.47
C ASN A 90 14.24 20.13 21.14
N ALA A 91 15.02 21.21 21.21
CA ALA A 91 16.29 21.24 21.91
C ALA A 91 16.13 20.96 23.42
N THR A 92 15.16 21.58 24.09
CA THR A 92 14.92 21.32 25.52
C THR A 92 14.53 19.86 25.78
N LYS A 93 13.68 19.29 24.93
CA LYS A 93 13.31 17.86 25.02
C LYS A 93 14.49 16.94 24.74
N LEU A 94 15.35 17.27 23.79
CA LEU A 94 16.57 16.51 23.51
C LEU A 94 17.53 16.56 24.71
N GLU A 95 17.69 17.72 25.35
CA GLU A 95 18.49 17.87 26.57
C GLU A 95 17.92 17.06 27.73
N GLU A 96 16.60 17.05 27.94
CA GLU A 96 15.95 16.21 28.94
C GLU A 96 16.17 14.71 28.68
N LEU A 97 16.09 14.28 27.43
CA LEU A 97 16.34 12.89 27.03
C LEU A 97 17.81 12.51 27.17
N ASP A 98 18.74 13.40 26.81
CA ASP A 98 20.17 13.18 26.97
C ASP A 98 20.58 13.14 28.45
N ALA A 99 19.95 13.96 29.30
CA ALA A 99 20.11 13.88 30.74
C ALA A 99 19.64 12.53 31.29
N ARG A 100 18.45 12.06 30.88
CA ARG A 100 17.95 10.73 31.25
C ARG A 100 18.87 9.60 30.80
N ILE A 101 19.44 9.70 29.59
CA ILE A 101 20.38 8.69 29.08
C ILE A 101 21.68 8.69 29.89
N LYS A 102 22.20 9.86 30.28
CA LYS A 102 23.40 9.97 31.15
C LYS A 102 23.13 9.44 32.55
N ASP A 103 22.03 9.85 33.16
CA ASP A 103 21.60 9.36 34.48
C ASP A 103 21.42 7.84 34.46
N ALA A 104 20.86 7.30 33.37
CA ALA A 104 20.70 5.87 33.18
C ALA A 104 22.03 5.14 32.97
N GLN A 105 23.01 5.75 32.30
CA GLN A 105 24.34 5.16 32.15
C GLN A 105 25.15 5.17 33.45
N GLU A 106 25.00 6.19 34.28
CA GLU A 106 25.75 6.34 35.52
C GLU A 106 25.14 5.54 36.67
N ASN A 107 23.81 5.52 36.80
CA ASN A 107 23.11 4.97 37.96
C ASN A 107 22.32 3.69 37.69
N LEU A 108 21.92 3.43 36.43
CA LEU A 108 20.96 2.39 36.08
C LEU A 108 21.58 1.33 35.15
N GLY A 109 20.86 0.21 35.00
CA GLY A 109 21.29 -0.90 34.14
C GLY A 109 20.98 -0.67 32.66
N ASP A 110 21.42 -1.60 31.81
CA ASP A 110 21.28 -1.53 30.34
C ASP A 110 19.84 -1.36 29.84
N VAL A 111 18.84 -1.81 30.61
CA VAL A 111 17.41 -1.72 30.25
C VAL A 111 16.94 -0.27 30.23
N GLU A 112 17.32 0.53 31.23
CA GLU A 112 16.94 1.95 31.34
C GLU A 112 17.66 2.79 30.28
N VAL A 113 18.92 2.43 29.97
CA VAL A 113 19.67 3.04 28.85
C VAL A 113 18.96 2.77 27.53
N ARG A 114 18.46 1.54 27.33
CA ARG A 114 17.67 1.19 26.13
C ARG A 114 16.37 1.99 26.07
N ASP A 115 15.64 2.12 27.17
CA ASP A 115 14.36 2.82 27.19
C ASP A 115 14.54 4.33 26.95
N GLY A 116 15.62 4.91 27.47
CA GLY A 116 16.04 6.28 27.15
C GLY A 116 16.36 6.46 25.65
N LEU A 117 17.09 5.52 25.04
CA LEU A 117 17.39 5.56 23.61
C LEU A 117 16.14 5.32 22.73
N LEU A 118 15.22 4.45 23.16
CA LEU A 118 13.95 4.21 22.49
C LEU A 118 13.09 5.48 22.50
N ALA A 119 12.97 6.14 23.65
CA ALA A 119 12.25 7.40 23.78
C ALA A 119 12.86 8.48 22.86
N ARG A 120 14.19 8.53 22.75
CA ARG A 120 14.90 9.39 21.81
C ARG A 120 14.59 9.05 20.35
N CYS A 121 14.54 7.77 19.99
CA CYS A 121 14.15 7.35 18.64
C CYS A 121 12.71 7.77 18.31
N HIS A 122 11.76 7.57 19.23
CA HIS A 122 10.38 8.02 19.04
C HIS A 122 10.29 9.55 18.90
N HIS A 123 11.12 10.29 19.63
CA HIS A 123 11.18 11.73 19.49
C HIS A 123 11.70 12.16 18.11
N PHE A 124 12.79 11.58 17.61
CA PHE A 124 13.28 11.87 16.26
C PHE A 124 12.32 11.44 15.16
N ALA A 125 11.64 10.30 15.32
CA ALA A 125 10.58 9.89 14.41
C ALA A 125 9.44 10.91 14.41
N ARG A 126 9.02 11.41 15.58
CA ARG A 126 7.99 12.47 15.66
C ARG A 126 8.46 13.77 15.02
N ILE A 127 9.73 14.14 15.16
CA ILE A 127 10.31 15.35 14.57
C ILE A 127 10.39 15.23 13.03
N GLY A 128 10.58 14.01 12.52
CA GLY A 128 10.75 13.72 11.10
C GLY A 128 12.19 13.84 10.63
N ASP A 129 13.17 13.54 11.49
CA ASP A 129 14.58 13.57 11.12
C ASP A 129 15.07 12.16 10.76
N MET A 130 15.20 11.88 9.46
CA MET A 130 15.43 10.52 8.96
C MET A 130 16.81 9.98 9.33
N GLU A 131 17.87 10.77 9.15
CA GLU A 131 19.25 10.31 9.31
C GLU A 131 19.59 10.00 10.76
N GLU A 132 19.26 10.93 11.67
CA GLU A 132 19.50 10.75 13.10
C GLU A 132 18.65 9.59 13.65
N CYS A 133 17.39 9.48 13.22
CA CYS A 133 16.56 8.36 13.65
C CYS A 133 17.14 7.00 13.22
N LEU A 134 17.73 6.88 12.03
CA LEU A 134 18.36 5.64 11.57
C LEU A 134 19.61 5.30 12.37
N LYS A 135 20.43 6.29 12.75
CA LYS A 135 21.61 6.09 13.60
C LYS A 135 21.21 5.55 14.96
N PHE A 136 20.29 6.24 15.65
CA PHE A 136 19.83 5.83 16.97
C PHE A 136 19.06 4.50 16.94
N ASN A 137 18.32 4.20 15.88
CA ASN A 137 17.65 2.91 15.72
C ASN A 137 18.67 1.75 15.65
N ASN A 138 19.78 1.93 14.92
CA ASN A 138 20.85 0.94 14.87
C ASN A 138 21.54 0.76 16.22
N GLU A 139 21.78 1.85 16.96
CA GLU A 139 22.34 1.79 18.33
C GLU A 139 21.41 1.07 19.31
N CYS A 140 20.11 1.37 19.25
CA CYS A 140 19.09 0.68 20.05
C CYS A 140 19.04 -0.83 19.74
N SER A 141 19.11 -1.18 18.45
CA SER A 141 19.08 -2.57 18.00
C SER A 141 20.29 -3.36 18.51
N GLY A 142 21.46 -2.71 18.62
CA GLY A 142 22.67 -3.31 19.17
C GLY A 142 22.58 -3.61 20.68
N LYS A 143 21.96 -2.72 21.46
CA LYS A 143 21.81 -2.86 22.93
C LYS A 143 20.63 -3.72 23.35
N THR A 144 19.62 -3.84 22.49
CA THR A 144 18.43 -4.64 22.80
C THR A 144 18.77 -6.13 22.72
N LEU A 145 18.38 -6.91 23.73
CA LEU A 145 18.52 -8.38 23.70
C LEU A 145 17.25 -9.07 23.19
N ALA A 146 16.08 -8.56 23.58
CA ALA A 146 14.78 -9.15 23.25
C ALA A 146 14.43 -9.04 21.76
N ALA A 147 14.07 -10.16 21.13
CA ALA A 147 13.70 -10.21 19.71
C ALA A 147 12.44 -9.36 19.40
N GLY A 148 11.45 -9.33 20.31
CA GLY A 148 10.23 -8.54 20.16
C GLY A 148 10.52 -7.03 20.02
N SER A 149 11.29 -6.46 20.95
CA SER A 149 11.67 -5.04 20.88
C SER A 149 12.56 -4.72 19.67
N LYS A 150 13.39 -5.66 19.20
CA LYS A 150 14.15 -5.49 17.93
C LYS A 150 13.23 -5.45 16.72
N LEU A 151 12.18 -6.28 16.69
CA LEU A 151 11.18 -6.25 15.63
C LEU A 151 10.43 -4.91 15.61
N ASP A 152 10.08 -4.37 16.78
CA ASP A 152 9.39 -3.08 16.87
C ASP A 152 10.25 -1.92 16.32
N LEU A 153 11.56 -1.93 16.61
CA LEU A 153 12.52 -1.00 15.98
C LEU A 153 12.60 -1.17 14.45
N CYS A 154 12.53 -2.41 13.96
CA CYS A 154 12.49 -2.68 12.52
C CYS A 154 11.21 -2.13 11.88
N PHE A 155 10.06 -2.25 12.54
CA PHE A 155 8.80 -1.66 12.08
C PHE A 155 8.87 -0.14 12.01
N GLN A 156 9.44 0.51 13.03
CA GLN A 156 9.67 1.96 13.01
C GLN A 156 10.53 2.39 11.82
N ARG A 157 11.58 1.63 11.49
CA ARG A 157 12.41 1.88 10.30
C ARG A 157 11.63 1.74 8.99
N ILE A 158 10.75 0.74 8.88
CA ILE A 158 9.90 0.55 7.71
C ILE A 158 8.91 1.73 7.58
N LEU A 159 8.28 2.13 8.69
CA LEU A 159 7.36 3.28 8.74
C LEU A 159 8.05 4.58 8.27
N LEU A 160 9.26 4.85 8.76
CA LEU A 160 10.05 6.00 8.30
C LEU A 160 10.38 5.90 6.81
N GLY A 161 10.82 4.72 6.34
CA GLY A 161 11.08 4.49 4.92
C GLY A 161 9.85 4.74 4.04
N LEU A 162 8.66 4.32 4.49
CA LEU A 162 7.39 4.56 3.78
C LEU A 162 7.00 6.06 3.82
N ALA A 163 7.18 6.73 4.96
CA ALA A 163 6.89 8.16 5.11
C ALA A 163 7.77 9.07 4.22
N PHE A 164 9.06 8.77 4.13
CA PHE A 164 9.97 9.47 3.23
C PHE A 164 9.94 8.96 1.78
N SER A 165 9.21 7.86 1.53
CA SER A 165 9.12 7.19 0.22
C SER A 165 10.44 6.59 -0.28
N ASP A 166 11.37 6.30 0.65
CA ASP A 166 12.66 5.68 0.40
C ASP A 166 12.58 4.15 0.39
N ASN A 167 12.64 3.60 -0.82
CA ASN A 167 12.53 2.16 -1.06
C ASN A 167 13.63 1.33 -0.42
N GLU A 168 14.86 1.83 -0.40
CA GLU A 168 16.01 1.07 0.11
C GLU A 168 15.96 0.90 1.63
N VAL A 169 15.54 1.95 2.35
CA VAL A 169 15.41 1.91 3.81
C VAL A 169 14.32 0.92 4.21
N ALA A 170 13.18 0.94 3.51
CA ALA A 170 12.07 0.01 3.72
C ALA A 170 12.48 -1.44 3.38
N ALA A 171 13.15 -1.67 2.24
CA ALA A 171 13.64 -3.00 1.85
C ALA A 171 14.58 -3.61 2.89
N ASN A 172 15.50 -2.80 3.41
CA ASN A 172 16.46 -3.21 4.43
C ASN A 172 15.77 -3.48 5.78
N GLY A 173 14.75 -2.70 6.12
CA GLY A 173 13.90 -2.94 7.30
C GLY A 173 13.16 -4.28 7.21
N ILE A 174 12.52 -4.55 6.07
CA ILE A 174 11.80 -5.81 5.82
C ILE A 174 12.75 -7.01 5.85
N CYS A 175 13.92 -6.92 5.20
CA CYS A 175 14.94 -7.98 5.25
C CYS A 175 15.41 -8.28 6.68
N SER A 176 15.57 -7.25 7.50
CA SER A 176 15.97 -7.38 8.91
C SER A 176 14.87 -8.02 9.74
N ALA A 177 13.62 -7.61 9.52
CA ALA A 177 12.46 -8.19 10.20
C ALA A 177 12.26 -9.68 9.86
N HIS A 178 12.44 -10.08 8.59
CA HIS A 178 12.38 -11.49 8.16
C HIS A 178 13.40 -12.38 8.88
N ARG A 179 14.61 -11.87 9.16
CA ARG A 179 15.64 -12.63 9.91
C ARG A 179 15.23 -12.89 11.35
N LEU A 180 14.55 -11.92 11.97
CA LEU A 180 14.09 -11.97 13.36
C LEU A 180 12.73 -12.69 13.53
N MET A 181 12.00 -12.93 12.43
CA MET A 181 10.64 -13.47 12.42
C MET A 181 10.53 -14.88 13.04
N LYS A 182 11.62 -15.66 13.08
CA LYS A 182 11.64 -17.02 13.64
C LYS A 182 11.18 -17.06 15.11
N GLU A 183 11.50 -16.02 15.86
CA GLU A 183 11.22 -15.90 17.31
C GLU A 183 10.07 -14.94 17.62
N GLY A 184 9.43 -14.35 16.60
CA GLY A 184 8.40 -13.33 16.79
C GLY A 184 7.01 -13.88 17.08
N ASP A 185 6.25 -13.16 17.90
CA ASP A 185 4.84 -13.39 18.21
C ASP A 185 3.95 -13.35 16.96
N TRP A 186 2.84 -14.07 16.99
CA TRP A 186 1.90 -14.19 15.87
C TRP A 186 1.36 -12.82 15.40
N GLU A 187 1.05 -11.91 16.34
CA GLU A 187 0.57 -10.56 16.01
C GLU A 187 1.62 -9.75 15.21
N ARG A 188 2.89 -9.77 15.65
CA ARG A 188 4.00 -9.10 14.95
C ARG A 188 4.23 -9.68 13.56
N ARG A 189 4.02 -10.99 13.37
CA ARG A 189 4.10 -11.62 12.04
C ARG A 189 3.01 -11.09 11.11
N ASN A 190 1.79 -10.90 11.60
CA ASN A 190 0.70 -10.36 10.80
C ASN A 190 0.95 -8.90 10.43
N ARG A 191 1.45 -8.08 11.37
CA ARG A 191 1.90 -6.70 11.06
C ARG A 191 2.97 -6.69 9.97
N LEU A 192 3.99 -7.56 10.07
CA LEU A 192 5.03 -7.68 9.05
C LEU A 192 4.47 -8.06 7.67
N LYS A 193 3.50 -8.98 7.59
CA LYS A 193 2.84 -9.32 6.32
C LYS A 193 2.17 -8.11 5.68
N VAL A 194 1.51 -7.26 6.47
CA VAL A 194 0.87 -6.02 5.96
C VAL A 194 1.94 -5.04 5.45
N TYR A 195 3.00 -4.79 6.22
CA TYR A 195 4.12 -3.94 5.81
C TYR A 195 4.77 -4.42 4.51
N GLU A 196 5.06 -5.71 4.43
CA GLU A 196 5.68 -6.34 3.26
C GLU A 196 4.73 -6.33 2.05
N GLY A 197 3.45 -6.66 2.25
CA GLY A 197 2.43 -6.61 1.21
C GLY A 197 2.29 -5.22 0.60
N LEU A 198 2.25 -4.18 1.45
CA LEU A 198 2.17 -2.79 1.03
C LEU A 198 3.42 -2.33 0.27
N PHE A 199 4.60 -2.74 0.75
CA PHE A 199 5.86 -2.47 0.06
C PHE A 199 5.94 -3.14 -1.31
N TYR A 200 5.48 -4.38 -1.45
CA TYR A 200 5.42 -5.06 -2.74
C TYR A 200 4.44 -4.40 -3.71
N VAL A 201 3.29 -3.91 -3.22
CA VAL A 201 2.36 -3.10 -4.02
C VAL A 201 3.05 -1.81 -4.50
N TYR A 202 3.85 -1.17 -3.65
CA TYR A 202 4.63 0.02 -4.02
C TYR A 202 5.72 -0.27 -5.08
N ILE A 203 6.37 -1.44 -5.04
CA ILE A 203 7.38 -1.88 -6.04
C ILE A 203 6.76 -2.49 -7.33
N ARG A 204 5.42 -2.53 -7.44
CA ARG A 204 4.65 -3.12 -8.55
C ARG A 204 4.64 -4.66 -8.60
N ASP A 205 5.09 -5.34 -7.55
CA ASP A 205 4.94 -6.81 -7.46
C ASP A 205 3.59 -7.16 -6.83
N PHE A 206 2.53 -7.00 -7.62
CA PHE A 206 1.16 -7.30 -7.19
C PHE A 206 0.97 -8.78 -6.86
N LYS A 207 1.77 -9.69 -7.42
CA LYS A 207 1.60 -11.12 -7.18
C LYS A 207 1.90 -11.47 -5.72
N LYS A 208 3.10 -11.13 -5.25
CA LYS A 208 3.46 -11.34 -3.84
C LYS A 208 2.68 -10.44 -2.90
N GLY A 209 2.46 -9.19 -3.30
CA GLY A 209 1.70 -8.22 -2.51
C GLY A 209 0.27 -8.70 -2.23
N SER A 210 -0.44 -9.18 -3.26
CA SER A 210 -1.82 -9.64 -3.09
C SER A 210 -1.92 -10.91 -2.23
N GLU A 211 -1.02 -11.88 -2.38
CA GLU A 211 -1.01 -13.09 -1.55
C GLU A 211 -0.85 -12.74 -0.05
N LEU A 212 0.09 -11.85 0.28
CA LEU A 212 0.33 -11.42 1.66
C LEU A 212 -0.81 -10.58 2.24
N LEU A 213 -1.41 -9.69 1.44
CA LEU A 213 -2.52 -8.84 1.85
C LEU A 213 -3.82 -9.63 2.03
N LEU A 214 -4.08 -10.63 1.18
CA LEU A 214 -5.27 -11.48 1.31
C LEU A 214 -5.23 -12.32 2.59
N ASP A 215 -4.04 -12.84 2.95
CA ASP A 215 -3.83 -13.56 4.21
C ASP A 215 -4.11 -12.68 5.44
N SER A 216 -3.79 -11.39 5.38
CA SER A 216 -3.92 -10.46 6.50
C SER A 216 -5.30 -9.82 6.65
N ILE A 217 -6.25 -10.08 5.74
CA ILE A 217 -7.64 -9.59 5.87
C ILE A 217 -8.29 -10.04 7.18
N SER A 218 -8.13 -11.31 7.54
CA SER A 218 -8.76 -11.89 8.74
C SER A 218 -8.09 -11.52 10.07
N THR A 219 -6.88 -10.95 10.04
CA THR A 219 -6.18 -10.52 11.25
C THR A 219 -5.44 -9.21 10.99
N PHE A 220 -6.22 -8.19 10.68
CA PHE A 220 -5.69 -6.86 10.57
C PHE A 220 -5.29 -6.32 11.94
N ALA A 221 -4.00 -6.07 12.14
CA ALA A 221 -3.43 -5.54 13.39
C ALA A 221 -2.54 -4.31 13.16
N ALA A 222 -2.67 -3.65 12.00
CA ALA A 222 -1.80 -2.57 11.55
C ALA A 222 -2.57 -1.24 11.37
N SER A 223 -3.33 -0.85 12.39
CA SER A 223 -4.05 0.43 12.46
C SER A 223 -3.14 1.67 12.50
N GLU A 224 -1.84 1.47 12.74
CA GLU A 224 -0.82 2.53 12.69
C GLU A 224 -0.64 3.08 11.28
N LEU A 225 -0.78 2.21 10.26
CA LEU A 225 -0.49 2.49 8.85
C LEU A 225 -1.66 3.11 8.10
N MET A 226 -2.82 2.48 8.18
CA MET A 226 -3.97 2.77 7.33
C MET A 226 -5.26 2.44 8.09
N ASP A 227 -6.34 3.13 7.72
CA ASP A 227 -7.67 2.74 8.15
C ASP A 227 -8.04 1.36 7.55
N PHE A 228 -8.88 0.60 8.25
CA PHE A 228 -9.31 -0.72 7.81
C PHE A 228 -9.99 -0.68 6.42
N ASN A 229 -10.77 0.38 6.16
CA ASN A 229 -11.40 0.58 4.86
C ASN A 229 -10.37 0.82 3.75
N GLU A 230 -9.33 1.61 4.01
CA GLU A 230 -8.27 1.83 3.01
C GLU A 230 -7.46 0.55 2.79
N PHE A 231 -7.20 -0.20 3.85
CA PHE A 231 -6.47 -1.48 3.77
C PHE A 231 -7.21 -2.48 2.87
N ILE A 232 -8.53 -2.62 3.04
CA ILE A 232 -9.33 -3.50 2.19
C ILE A 232 -9.35 -2.98 0.75
N LEU A 233 -9.46 -1.67 0.53
CA LEU A 233 -9.39 -1.08 -0.81
C LEU A 233 -8.09 -1.47 -1.53
N VAL A 234 -6.95 -1.28 -0.87
CA VAL A 234 -5.63 -1.63 -1.41
C VAL A 234 -5.52 -3.13 -1.69
N THR A 235 -6.04 -3.96 -0.80
CA THR A 235 -6.02 -5.42 -0.95
C THR A 235 -6.85 -5.88 -2.15
N VAL A 236 -8.05 -5.35 -2.34
CA VAL A 236 -8.91 -5.72 -3.48
C VAL A 236 -8.32 -5.22 -4.80
N VAL A 237 -7.74 -4.02 -4.81
CA VAL A 237 -7.12 -3.44 -6.01
C VAL A 237 -5.84 -4.19 -6.39
N ALA A 238 -5.02 -4.58 -5.41
CA ALA A 238 -3.82 -5.35 -5.66
C ALA A 238 -4.12 -6.77 -6.16
N SER A 239 -5.23 -7.37 -5.71
CA SER A 239 -5.62 -8.73 -6.06
C SER A 239 -6.37 -8.85 -7.40
N LEU A 240 -7.09 -7.81 -7.83
CA LEU A 240 -7.87 -7.83 -9.08
C LEU A 240 -7.06 -8.23 -10.34
N PRO A 241 -5.85 -7.70 -10.61
CA PRO A 241 -5.10 -8.08 -11.81
C PRO A 241 -4.41 -9.46 -11.72
N VAL A 242 -4.27 -10.03 -10.52
CA VAL A 242 -3.51 -11.26 -10.28
C VAL A 242 -4.42 -12.49 -10.19
N LEU A 243 -5.54 -12.35 -9.48
CA LEU A 243 -6.40 -13.49 -9.16
C LEU A 243 -7.17 -13.99 -10.38
N SER A 244 -7.30 -15.31 -10.48
CA SER A 244 -8.23 -15.93 -11.43
C SER A 244 -9.68 -15.69 -10.99
N ARG A 245 -10.63 -15.75 -11.95
CA ARG A 245 -12.08 -15.58 -11.67
C ARG A 245 -12.60 -16.49 -10.54
N SER A 246 -12.06 -17.71 -10.43
CA SER A 246 -12.44 -18.66 -9.38
C SER A 246 -11.96 -18.25 -7.99
N GLN A 247 -10.74 -17.70 -7.90
CA GLN A 247 -10.15 -17.21 -6.65
C GLN A 247 -10.77 -15.89 -6.24
N LEU A 248 -11.06 -15.00 -7.20
CA LEU A 248 -11.70 -13.71 -6.95
C LEU A 248 -13.04 -13.88 -6.20
N LYS A 249 -13.85 -14.87 -6.58
CA LYS A 249 -15.10 -15.17 -5.87
C LYS A 249 -14.83 -15.58 -4.42
N LYS A 250 -13.99 -16.61 -4.23
CA LYS A 250 -13.72 -17.20 -2.92
C LYS A 250 -13.04 -16.23 -1.95
N CYS A 251 -12.10 -15.43 -2.44
CA CYS A 251 -11.26 -14.58 -1.61
C CYS A 251 -11.86 -13.20 -1.35
N ILE A 252 -12.72 -12.68 -2.24
CA ILE A 252 -13.22 -11.29 -2.15
C ILE A 252 -14.74 -11.24 -2.01
N LEU A 253 -15.48 -11.91 -2.90
CA LEU A 253 -16.95 -11.83 -2.89
C LEU A 253 -17.59 -12.60 -1.71
N ASP A 254 -17.02 -13.75 -1.38
CA ASP A 254 -17.53 -14.60 -0.29
C ASP A 254 -16.96 -14.19 1.09
N SER A 255 -15.98 -13.28 1.14
CA SER A 255 -15.31 -12.87 2.37
C SER A 255 -16.14 -11.85 3.17
N PRO A 256 -16.50 -12.14 4.44
CA PRO A 256 -17.36 -11.26 5.24
C PRO A 256 -16.70 -9.91 5.55
N GLU A 257 -15.38 -9.90 5.79
CA GLU A 257 -14.57 -8.72 6.07
C GLU A 257 -14.61 -7.68 4.94
N VAL A 258 -14.65 -8.14 3.68
CA VAL A 258 -14.75 -7.24 2.53
C VAL A 258 -16.15 -6.66 2.42
N HIS A 259 -17.17 -7.41 2.86
CA HIS A 259 -18.55 -6.97 2.84
C HIS A 259 -18.87 -5.97 3.96
N SER A 260 -18.20 -6.07 5.11
CA SER A 260 -18.33 -5.11 6.21
C SER A 260 -17.69 -3.75 5.89
N ALA A 261 -16.69 -3.72 5.01
CA ALA A 261 -16.01 -2.49 4.61
C ALA A 261 -16.89 -1.58 3.73
N ASN A 262 -16.85 -0.27 3.97
CA ASN A 262 -17.70 0.72 3.28
C ASN A 262 -17.16 1.11 1.88
N ILE A 263 -16.86 0.13 1.03
CA ILE A 263 -16.19 0.34 -0.26
C ILE A 263 -17.11 -0.08 -1.42
N LYS A 264 -18.17 0.70 -1.62
CA LYS A 264 -19.20 0.41 -2.62
C LYS A 264 -18.67 0.37 -4.05
N ASN A 265 -17.75 1.27 -4.41
CA ASN A 265 -17.26 1.43 -5.77
C ASN A 265 -16.41 0.23 -6.24
N VAL A 266 -15.46 -0.21 -5.42
CA VAL A 266 -14.60 -1.35 -5.77
C VAL A 266 -15.39 -2.66 -5.74
N PHE A 267 -16.27 -2.84 -4.74
CA PHE A 267 -17.13 -4.02 -4.69
C PHE A 267 -18.04 -4.10 -5.92
N HIS A 268 -18.59 -2.97 -6.36
CA HIS A 268 -19.40 -2.90 -7.58
C HIS A 268 -18.58 -3.24 -8.84
N LEU A 269 -17.33 -2.76 -8.94
CA LEU A 269 -16.42 -3.12 -10.03
C LEU A 269 -16.13 -4.63 -10.06
N VAL A 270 -15.78 -5.23 -8.92
CA VAL A 270 -15.51 -6.68 -8.82
C VAL A 270 -16.75 -7.50 -9.20
N THR A 271 -17.92 -7.08 -8.71
CA THR A 271 -19.20 -7.73 -9.04
C THR A 271 -19.53 -7.61 -10.53
N ALA A 272 -19.34 -6.42 -11.12
CA ALA A 272 -19.57 -6.20 -12.55
C ALA A 272 -18.65 -7.06 -13.44
N ILE A 273 -17.38 -7.23 -13.04
CA ILE A 273 -16.43 -8.11 -13.73
C ILE A 273 -16.85 -9.59 -13.57
N TYR A 274 -17.27 -10.00 -12.37
CA TYR A 274 -17.67 -11.38 -12.10
C TYR A 274 -18.94 -11.80 -12.84
N GLU A 275 -19.96 -10.93 -12.87
CA GLU A 275 -21.24 -11.13 -13.55
C GLU A 275 -21.20 -10.83 -15.06
N CYS A 276 -20.03 -10.43 -15.59
CA CYS A 276 -19.83 -10.08 -17.00
C CYS A 276 -20.68 -8.88 -17.48
N ARG A 277 -20.99 -7.91 -16.60
CA ARG A 277 -21.71 -6.67 -16.94
C ARG A 277 -20.77 -5.61 -17.53
N TYR A 278 -20.27 -5.86 -18.73
CA TYR A 278 -19.21 -5.06 -19.35
C TYR A 278 -19.52 -3.57 -19.55
N LYS A 279 -20.80 -3.20 -19.70
CA LYS A 279 -21.23 -1.79 -19.83
C LYS A 279 -20.93 -0.95 -18.59
N GLU A 280 -20.98 -1.55 -17.40
CA GLU A 280 -20.80 -0.87 -16.11
C GLU A 280 -19.34 -0.86 -15.67
N VAL A 281 -18.49 -1.71 -16.26
CA VAL A 281 -17.09 -1.87 -15.86
C VAL A 281 -16.27 -0.59 -16.08
N PHE A 282 -16.42 0.09 -17.21
CA PHE A 282 -15.62 1.29 -17.49
C PHE A 282 -15.98 2.50 -16.62
N PRO A 283 -17.27 2.85 -16.41
CA PRO A 283 -17.66 3.90 -15.47
C PRO A 283 -17.21 3.63 -14.03
N THR A 284 -17.38 2.38 -13.56
CA THR A 284 -16.96 1.99 -12.20
C THR A 284 -15.44 1.98 -12.05
N LEU A 285 -14.72 1.55 -13.09
CA LEU A 285 -13.26 1.58 -13.11
C LEU A 285 -12.72 3.02 -13.05
N ASP A 286 -13.35 3.98 -13.73
CA ASP A 286 -12.94 5.39 -13.63
C ASP A 286 -13.12 5.93 -12.20
N ALA A 287 -14.27 5.65 -11.57
CA ALA A 287 -14.52 6.05 -10.17
C ALA A 287 -13.47 5.44 -9.20
N VAL A 288 -13.11 4.17 -9.39
CA VAL A 288 -12.06 3.52 -8.60
C VAL A 288 -10.69 4.14 -8.88
N CYS A 289 -10.36 4.45 -10.13
CA CYS A 289 -9.11 5.12 -10.49
C CYS A 289 -9.01 6.52 -9.87
N GLN A 290 -10.12 7.26 -9.74
CA GLN A 290 -10.15 8.55 -9.04
C GLN A 290 -9.85 8.39 -7.54
N GLN A 291 -10.45 7.38 -6.88
CA GLN A 291 -10.14 7.06 -5.48
C GLN A 291 -8.67 6.65 -5.29
N LEU A 292 -8.13 5.84 -6.20
CA LEU A 292 -6.74 5.38 -6.15
C LEU A 292 -5.70 6.49 -6.30
N ARG A 293 -6.04 7.58 -6.99
CA ARG A 293 -5.15 8.76 -7.08
C ARG A 293 -4.98 9.46 -5.73
N GLY A 294 -5.94 9.33 -4.82
CA GLY A 294 -5.84 9.88 -3.46
C GLY A 294 -4.92 9.09 -2.54
N ILE A 295 -4.61 7.83 -2.89
CA ILE A 295 -3.81 6.95 -2.03
C ILE A 295 -2.35 6.98 -2.47
N VAL A 296 -1.48 7.32 -1.52
CA VAL A 296 -0.03 7.50 -1.72
C VAL A 296 0.57 6.29 -2.43
N TYR A 297 0.30 5.08 -1.93
CA TYR A 297 0.95 3.83 -2.35
C TYR A 297 0.61 3.40 -3.78
N LEU A 298 -0.59 3.73 -4.27
CA LEU A 298 -1.09 3.31 -5.58
C LEU A 298 -1.10 4.43 -6.62
N SER A 299 -0.96 5.67 -6.19
CA SER A 299 -1.05 6.86 -7.05
C SER A 299 -0.13 6.80 -8.27
N GLN A 300 1.13 6.37 -8.09
CA GLN A 300 2.12 6.24 -9.17
C GLN A 300 1.78 5.10 -10.14
N HIS A 301 0.94 4.16 -9.72
CA HIS A 301 0.63 2.91 -10.42
C HIS A 301 -0.79 2.86 -10.97
N VAL A 302 -1.59 3.93 -10.84
CA VAL A 302 -2.96 3.99 -11.35
C VAL A 302 -3.03 3.66 -12.85
N ASN A 303 -2.09 4.17 -13.66
CA ASN A 303 -2.02 3.88 -15.09
C ASN A 303 -1.74 2.40 -15.39
N TYR A 304 -0.91 1.77 -14.55
CA TYR A 304 -0.63 0.34 -14.66
C TYR A 304 -1.90 -0.45 -14.31
N PHE A 305 -2.53 -0.17 -13.17
CA PHE A 305 -3.77 -0.83 -12.76
C PHE A 305 -4.86 -0.71 -13.83
N PHE A 306 -5.08 0.49 -14.37
CA PHE A 306 -6.06 0.74 -15.41
C PHE A 306 -5.78 -0.06 -16.70
N ARG A 307 -4.51 -0.23 -17.07
CA ARG A 307 -4.12 -1.06 -18.22
C ARG A 307 -4.32 -2.54 -17.96
N GLU A 308 -3.95 -3.03 -16.78
CA GLU A 308 -4.07 -4.45 -16.42
C GLU A 308 -5.53 -4.89 -16.30
N VAL A 309 -6.39 -4.09 -15.67
CA VAL A 309 -7.83 -4.38 -15.60
C VAL A 309 -8.45 -4.42 -17.01
N ARG A 310 -8.04 -3.51 -17.91
CA ARG A 310 -8.49 -3.55 -19.32
C ARG A 310 -8.10 -4.87 -20.00
N VAL A 311 -6.86 -5.33 -19.82
CA VAL A 311 -6.41 -6.62 -20.38
C VAL A 311 -7.24 -7.78 -19.81
N LEU A 312 -7.48 -7.80 -18.50
CA LEU A 312 -8.27 -8.83 -17.84
C LEU A 312 -9.69 -8.91 -18.41
N VAL A 313 -10.37 -7.78 -18.50
CA VAL A 313 -11.76 -7.69 -18.96
C VAL A 313 -11.88 -8.08 -20.43
N PHE A 314 -10.98 -7.61 -21.29
CA PHE A 314 -10.97 -7.99 -22.70
C PHE A 314 -10.63 -9.46 -22.91
N LYS A 315 -9.66 -10.00 -22.15
CA LYS A 315 -9.32 -11.42 -22.20
C LYS A 315 -10.50 -12.28 -21.76
N GLN A 316 -11.18 -11.93 -20.66
CA GLN A 316 -12.36 -12.64 -20.18
C GLN A 316 -13.48 -12.68 -21.23
N PHE A 317 -13.72 -11.57 -21.92
CA PHE A 317 -14.71 -11.52 -22.99
C PHE A 317 -14.29 -12.38 -24.19
N LEU A 318 -13.05 -12.26 -24.64
CA LEU A 318 -12.53 -12.97 -25.81
C LEU A 318 -12.37 -14.48 -25.57
N ASP A 319 -12.01 -14.93 -24.37
CA ASP A 319 -11.84 -16.36 -24.07
C ASP A 319 -13.13 -17.18 -24.31
N SER A 320 -14.29 -16.52 -24.18
CA SER A 320 -15.62 -17.11 -24.36
C SER A 320 -16.01 -17.34 -25.82
N TYR A 321 -15.38 -16.65 -26.79
CA TYR A 321 -15.77 -16.65 -28.19
C TYR A 321 -14.59 -16.97 -29.12
N SER A 322 -14.78 -17.85 -30.10
CA SER A 322 -13.73 -18.11 -31.11
C SER A 322 -13.59 -16.95 -32.12
N SER A 323 -14.69 -16.30 -32.46
CA SER A 323 -14.73 -15.11 -33.31
C SER A 323 -15.85 -14.18 -32.86
N VAL A 324 -15.60 -12.86 -32.88
CA VAL A 324 -16.56 -11.83 -32.49
C VAL A 324 -16.50 -10.66 -33.46
N THR A 325 -17.65 -10.08 -33.83
CA THR A 325 -17.67 -8.85 -34.61
C THR A 325 -17.35 -7.64 -33.75
N LEU A 326 -16.56 -6.69 -34.28
CA LEU A 326 -16.15 -5.48 -33.56
C LEU A 326 -17.36 -4.67 -33.06
N LYS A 327 -18.46 -4.65 -33.84
CA LYS A 327 -19.72 -4.00 -33.47
C LYS A 327 -20.40 -4.65 -32.27
N SER A 328 -20.39 -5.98 -32.19
CA SER A 328 -20.96 -6.71 -31.04
C SER A 328 -20.17 -6.41 -29.76
N MET A 329 -18.84 -6.44 -29.86
CA MET A 329 -17.95 -6.12 -28.75
C MET A 329 -18.13 -4.65 -28.30
N SER A 330 -18.18 -3.72 -29.24
CA SER A 330 -18.46 -2.29 -29.03
C SER A 330 -19.78 -2.08 -28.26
N ASN A 331 -20.85 -2.76 -28.66
CA ASN A 331 -22.15 -2.69 -27.97
C ASN A 331 -22.13 -3.32 -26.57
N ALA A 332 -21.33 -4.37 -26.35
CA ALA A 332 -21.20 -5.01 -25.05
C ALA A 332 -20.46 -4.11 -24.04
N PHE A 333 -19.44 -3.39 -24.48
CA PHE A 333 -18.65 -2.47 -23.64
C PHE A 333 -19.24 -1.06 -23.55
N GLY A 334 -20.06 -0.64 -24.51
CA GLY A 334 -20.53 0.74 -24.62
C GLY A 334 -19.45 1.72 -25.11
N ILE A 335 -18.42 1.22 -25.81
CA ILE A 335 -17.31 2.02 -26.33
C ILE A 335 -17.43 2.14 -27.85
N PRO A 336 -17.27 3.34 -28.44
CA PRO A 336 -17.27 3.50 -29.90
C PRO A 336 -16.26 2.58 -30.60
N SER A 337 -16.69 1.95 -31.70
CA SER A 337 -15.85 1.02 -32.48
C SER A 337 -14.44 1.53 -32.85
N PRO A 338 -14.22 2.80 -33.26
CA PRO A 338 -12.86 3.26 -33.59
C PRO A 338 -11.94 3.33 -32.36
N VAL A 339 -12.49 3.62 -31.18
CA VAL A 339 -11.74 3.67 -29.92
C VAL A 339 -11.37 2.26 -29.49
N LEU A 340 -12.30 1.32 -29.60
CA LEU A 340 -12.06 -0.10 -29.32
C LEU A 340 -10.98 -0.69 -30.24
N ASP A 341 -11.01 -0.34 -31.54
CA ASP A 341 -10.01 -0.76 -32.52
C ASP A 341 -8.59 -0.30 -32.12
N SER A 342 -8.43 0.97 -31.77
CA SER A 342 -7.15 1.52 -31.29
C SER A 342 -6.66 0.88 -29.99
N MET A 343 -7.57 0.65 -29.04
CA MET A 343 -7.25 0.00 -27.76
C MET A 343 -6.77 -1.44 -27.98
N LEU A 344 -7.51 -2.23 -28.76
CA LEU A 344 -7.15 -3.62 -29.06
C LEU A 344 -5.86 -3.69 -29.88
N GLY A 345 -5.67 -2.82 -30.87
CA GLY A 345 -4.43 -2.75 -31.65
C GLY A 345 -3.19 -2.58 -30.76
N THR A 346 -3.27 -1.70 -29.75
CA THR A 346 -2.18 -1.48 -28.79
C THR A 346 -1.94 -2.70 -27.87
N LEU A 347 -2.99 -3.44 -27.51
CA LEU A 347 -2.86 -4.63 -26.64
C LEU A 347 -2.35 -5.85 -27.40
N ILE A 348 -2.72 -6.00 -28.67
CA ILE A 348 -2.25 -7.05 -29.58
C ILE A 348 -0.79 -6.81 -29.93
N SER A 349 -0.40 -5.57 -30.24
CA SER A 349 1.01 -5.22 -30.53
C SER A 349 1.94 -5.51 -29.34
N ASN A 350 1.43 -5.40 -28.12
CA ASN A 350 2.14 -5.72 -26.89
C ASN A 350 2.07 -7.22 -26.51
N GLU A 351 1.50 -8.07 -27.35
CA GLU A 351 1.34 -9.52 -27.12
C GLU A 351 0.58 -9.87 -25.83
N ARG A 352 -0.25 -8.96 -25.31
CA ARG A 352 -1.00 -9.17 -24.07
C ARG A 352 -2.28 -9.97 -24.28
N ILE A 353 -2.85 -9.88 -25.48
CA ILE A 353 -4.06 -10.59 -25.89
C ILE A 353 -3.76 -11.35 -27.18
N ALA A 354 -4.00 -12.67 -27.17
CA ALA A 354 -3.78 -13.54 -28.33
C ALA A 354 -4.99 -13.50 -29.29
N CYS A 355 -5.18 -12.36 -29.96
CA CYS A 355 -6.22 -12.19 -30.97
C CYS A 355 -5.69 -11.55 -32.25
N LYS A 356 -6.33 -11.89 -33.37
CA LYS A 356 -6.07 -11.31 -34.69
C LYS A 356 -7.32 -10.54 -35.12
N MET A 357 -7.11 -9.27 -35.44
CA MET A 357 -8.16 -8.39 -35.96
C MET A 357 -8.11 -8.37 -37.48
N ASP A 358 -9.27 -8.54 -38.10
CA ASP A 358 -9.46 -8.32 -39.53
C ASP A 358 -10.39 -7.11 -39.73
N ARG A 359 -9.81 -6.06 -40.32
CA ARG A 359 -10.50 -4.80 -40.60
C ARG A 359 -11.49 -4.91 -41.75
N VAL A 360 -11.34 -5.88 -42.66
CA VAL A 360 -12.24 -6.03 -43.81
C VAL A 360 -13.54 -6.71 -43.39
N SER A 361 -13.44 -7.75 -42.57
CA SER A 361 -14.60 -8.49 -42.06
C SER A 361 -15.21 -7.93 -40.77
N ASP A 362 -14.65 -6.85 -40.21
CA ASP A 362 -15.00 -6.32 -38.89
C ASP A 362 -15.02 -7.43 -37.80
N SER A 363 -14.10 -8.40 -37.92
CA SER A 363 -14.09 -9.58 -37.04
C SER A 363 -12.77 -9.71 -36.27
N ILE A 364 -12.90 -10.14 -35.01
CA ILE A 364 -11.82 -10.44 -34.09
C ILE A 364 -11.81 -11.94 -33.94
N THR A 365 -10.71 -12.58 -34.31
CA THR A 365 -10.51 -14.03 -34.17
C THR A 365 -9.53 -14.28 -33.03
N THR A 366 -9.88 -15.16 -32.11
CA THR A 366 -9.01 -15.50 -30.98
C THR A 366 -8.11 -16.67 -31.36
N TYR A 367 -6.81 -16.57 -31.10
CA TYR A 367 -5.89 -17.68 -31.27
C TYR A 367 -5.75 -18.43 -29.95
N ARG A 368 -6.23 -19.67 -29.92
CA ARG A 368 -5.95 -20.61 -28.83
C ARG A 368 -4.62 -21.30 -29.14
N GLY A 369 -3.53 -20.60 -28.90
CA GLY A 369 -2.19 -21.16 -29.05
C GLY A 369 -1.86 -22.14 -27.94
N ASP A 370 -1.00 -23.11 -28.25
CA ASP A 370 -0.39 -23.97 -27.24
C ASP A 370 0.40 -23.10 -26.25
N THR A 371 0.18 -23.34 -24.95
CA THR A 371 0.88 -22.65 -23.86
C THR A 371 2.40 -22.75 -24.00
N THR A 372 2.89 -23.84 -24.57
CA THR A 372 4.30 -24.12 -24.84
C THR A 372 4.97 -23.03 -25.68
N ASN A 373 4.30 -22.49 -26.70
CA ASN A 373 4.86 -21.43 -27.54
C ASN A 373 5.00 -20.11 -26.76
N LEU A 374 3.98 -19.76 -25.98
CA LEU A 374 4.03 -18.58 -25.11
C LEU A 374 5.11 -18.70 -24.04
N ASP A 375 5.24 -19.88 -23.43
CA ASP A 375 6.24 -20.16 -22.41
C ASP A 375 7.66 -20.17 -23.01
N TYR A 376 7.84 -20.74 -24.21
CA TYR A 376 9.11 -20.66 -24.94
C TYR A 376 9.53 -19.22 -25.18
N HIS A 377 8.64 -18.37 -25.71
CA HIS A 377 8.95 -16.94 -25.92
C HIS A 377 9.28 -16.22 -24.62
N ARG A 378 8.60 -16.53 -23.51
CA ARG A 378 8.92 -15.98 -22.19
C ARG A 378 10.29 -16.41 -21.68
N ILE A 379 10.63 -17.70 -21.83
CA ILE A 379 11.93 -18.25 -21.43
C ILE A 379 13.04 -17.56 -22.22
N VAL A 380 12.89 -17.40 -23.54
CA VAL A 380 13.90 -16.71 -24.38
C VAL A 380 14.09 -15.27 -23.94
N LYS A 381 13.00 -14.50 -23.72
CA LYS A 381 13.09 -13.10 -23.26
C LYS A 381 13.76 -12.98 -21.88
N ASN A 382 13.39 -13.84 -20.93
CA ASN A 382 14.00 -13.84 -19.59
C ASN A 382 15.46 -14.32 -19.59
N GLY A 383 15.76 -15.31 -20.45
CA GLY A 383 17.10 -15.85 -20.63
C GLY A 383 18.06 -14.81 -21.20
N ASP A 384 17.63 -14.03 -22.19
CA ASP A 384 18.42 -12.93 -22.75
C ASP A 384 18.70 -11.83 -21.71
N LEU A 385 17.69 -11.45 -20.91
CA LEU A 385 17.89 -10.48 -19.82
C LEU A 385 18.92 -10.98 -18.79
N LEU A 386 18.85 -12.26 -18.41
CA LEU A 386 19.79 -12.88 -17.47
C LEU A 386 21.21 -12.93 -18.06
N LEU A 387 21.33 -13.34 -19.33
CA LEU A 387 22.61 -13.42 -20.02
C LEU A 387 23.28 -12.04 -20.09
N ASN A 388 22.53 -11.01 -20.43
CA ASN A 388 23.02 -9.62 -20.45
C ASN A 388 23.50 -9.14 -19.06
N ARG A 389 22.84 -9.56 -17.97
CA ARG A 389 23.29 -9.24 -16.60
C ARG A 389 24.58 -9.98 -16.24
N ILE A 390 24.67 -11.26 -16.57
CA ILE A 390 25.87 -12.08 -16.32
C ILE A 390 27.06 -11.50 -17.10
N GLN A 391 26.88 -11.11 -18.36
CA GLN A 391 27.93 -10.49 -19.17
C GLN A 391 28.42 -9.15 -18.60
N LYS A 392 27.52 -8.34 -18.02
CA LYS A 392 27.92 -7.12 -17.31
C LYS A 392 28.72 -7.41 -16.06
N LEU A 393 28.31 -8.41 -15.27
CA LEU A 393 29.02 -8.83 -14.06
C LEU A 393 30.39 -9.45 -14.37
N SER A 394 30.52 -10.25 -15.44
CA SER A 394 31.80 -10.84 -15.83
C SER A 394 32.82 -9.77 -16.22
N ARG A 395 32.39 -8.76 -16.99
CA ARG A 395 33.25 -7.61 -17.34
C ARG A 395 33.71 -6.80 -16.12
N LEU A 396 32.88 -6.72 -15.08
CA LEU A 396 33.23 -6.04 -13.83
C LEU A 396 34.15 -6.87 -12.93
N ALA A 397 34.18 -8.20 -13.10
CA ALA A 397 35.04 -9.09 -12.33
C ALA A 397 36.41 -9.34 -13.01
N GLU A 398 36.49 -9.14 -14.33
CA GLU A 398 37.75 -9.23 -15.09
C GLU A 398 38.61 -7.96 -15.01
N VAL A 399 38.00 -6.81 -14.66
CA VAL A 399 38.68 -5.55 -14.32
C VAL A 399 38.97 -5.53 -12.84
#